data_AF-A0A2U0S4I3-F1
#
_entry.id   AF-A0A2U0S4I3-F1
#
_cell.length_a   1.000
_cell.length_b   1.000
_cell.length_c   1.000
_cell.angle_alpha   90.00
_cell.angle_beta   90.00
_cell.angle_gamma   90.00
#
_symmetry.space_group_name_H-M   'P 1'
#
loop_
_entity.id
_entity.type
_entity.pdbx_description
1 polymer ?
#
loop_
_entity_poly.entity_id
_entity_poly.type
_entity_poly.pdbx_seq_one_letter_code
_entity_poly.pdbx_strand_id
1 'polypeptide(L)'
;MDNIVFKKPKITAIITISLLMMSTFLLLTTSLYAQDDGQHGGTPETVGMAGSVVGPLPAGADPAYTYPGVKARLAFTPNPIGVNQIFTINIWVTPPPSAERFMKDYKVVITKPDGTSNEVLIDSYVADGTAWFPYLADQVGEWTLQFFFQGQYNPEGFYSDGEWRTTEFPGSMYYDSDYYSPTNTPQQTLTVTDEFYYSWPLYQLPTDYWDRPISMEHREWAAIAGNYPWDMQETFSEYNGDADYYGPYVTAPNTSHVAWKVQRDVAGIIGGEALVYGDLGSVGTPDVIYMGRAYDTYTVPGVGRVAGCYDIRTGEIYYEIPVSEGGVTPQWIAYVKPEDTAVPGAGAARPITATLIAVDNTGNPSTLYHVNPYSGETNEYDLTNEGGPGRILAYRGGYFLSVRDSSDSVVDPYMMENFWDRTSIQDNGYPTYLYNWSVLSTARNFEDRLTSNISYRLCPSFRGSAYPEASKWNWYGRLGTADLDTGITVVTRRFFDNAVWGGQAVGVSLTTGQVLWERYFENAPYSPRTTVADEGVAVICFNQGEVLGLDMYTGDIL
;
A
#
# COMPACT_ATOMS: atom_id res chain seq x y z
N MET A 1 43.29 42.34 -41.84
CA MET A 1 42.75 41.19 -41.07
C MET A 1 41.40 41.58 -40.45
N ASP A 2 40.59 42.38 -41.16
CA ASP A 2 39.57 43.22 -40.52
C ASP A 2 38.11 42.87 -40.87
N ASN A 3 37.90 41.82 -41.69
CA ASN A 3 36.55 41.40 -42.11
C ASN A 3 35.94 40.26 -41.28
N ILE A 4 36.64 39.74 -40.27
CA ILE A 4 36.15 38.64 -39.42
C ILE A 4 35.40 39.15 -38.17
N VAL A 5 35.66 40.40 -37.74
CA VAL A 5 35.09 40.94 -36.49
C VAL A 5 33.59 41.28 -36.62
N PHE A 6 33.14 41.74 -37.78
CA PHE A 6 31.74 42.15 -38.01
C PHE A 6 30.73 41.01 -38.21
N LYS A 7 31.18 39.75 -38.35
CA LYS A 7 30.28 38.59 -38.56
C LYS A 7 29.99 37.78 -37.30
N LYS A 8 30.71 38.02 -36.19
CA LYS A 8 30.54 37.31 -34.91
C LYS A 8 29.08 37.26 -34.43
N PRO A 9 28.32 38.37 -34.31
CA PRO A 9 26.96 38.31 -33.78
C PRO A 9 25.99 37.57 -34.69
N LYS A 10 26.17 37.63 -36.01
CA LYS A 10 25.34 36.89 -36.98
C LYS A 10 25.63 35.39 -36.94
N ILE A 11 26.89 35.01 -36.82
CA ILE A 11 27.29 33.60 -36.69
C ILE A 11 26.81 33.03 -35.36
N THR A 12 26.94 33.78 -34.25
CA THR A 12 26.40 33.39 -32.94
C THR A 12 24.89 33.21 -33.00
N ALA A 13 24.14 34.16 -33.58
CA ALA A 13 22.69 34.04 -33.71
C ALA A 13 22.26 32.82 -34.55
N ILE A 14 22.94 32.55 -35.66
CA ILE A 14 22.66 31.37 -36.49
C ILE A 14 22.93 30.08 -35.70
N ILE A 15 24.05 29.99 -34.98
CA ILE A 15 24.38 28.82 -34.16
C ILE A 15 23.35 28.63 -33.03
N THR A 16 22.96 29.71 -32.35
CA THR A 16 21.95 29.66 -31.28
C THR A 16 20.58 29.22 -31.82
N ILE A 17 20.15 29.75 -32.96
CA ILE A 17 18.89 29.35 -33.60
C ILE A 17 18.96 27.89 -34.06
N SER A 18 20.08 27.44 -34.64
CA SER A 18 20.27 26.05 -35.05
C SER A 18 20.28 25.09 -33.86
N LEU A 19 20.90 25.45 -32.75
CA LEU A 19 20.89 24.67 -31.51
C LEU A 19 19.49 24.62 -30.89
N LEU A 20 18.77 25.75 -30.85
CA LEU A 20 17.38 25.79 -30.40
C LEU A 20 16.51 24.89 -31.29
N MET A 21 16.63 24.99 -32.61
CA MET A 21 15.88 24.14 -33.53
C MET A 21 16.23 22.66 -33.37
N MET A 22 17.51 22.30 -33.25
CA MET A 22 17.91 20.92 -32.95
C MET A 22 17.36 20.42 -31.61
N SER A 23 17.34 21.27 -30.57
CA SER A 23 16.79 20.89 -29.27
C SER A 23 15.28 20.66 -29.33
N THR A 24 14.52 21.49 -30.06
CA THR A 24 13.10 21.25 -30.31
C THR A 24 12.86 19.99 -31.14
N PHE A 25 13.69 19.70 -32.15
CA PHE A 25 13.58 18.47 -32.92
C PHE A 25 13.89 17.23 -32.07
N LEU A 26 14.90 17.29 -31.19
CA LEU A 26 15.22 16.19 -30.28
C LEU A 26 14.05 15.92 -29.32
N LEU A 27 13.46 16.96 -28.73
CA LEU A 27 12.27 16.85 -27.86
C LEU A 27 11.03 16.31 -28.59
N LEU A 28 10.88 16.59 -29.89
CA LEU A 28 9.80 16.04 -30.72
C LEU A 28 10.02 14.56 -31.10
N THR A 29 11.25 14.06 -31.01
CA THR A 29 11.62 12.69 -31.44
C THR A 29 11.87 11.72 -30.29
N THR A 30 11.95 12.19 -29.05
CA THR A 30 12.03 11.29 -27.88
C THR A 30 10.67 10.65 -27.64
N SER A 31 10.59 9.33 -27.73
CA SER A 31 9.45 8.55 -27.25
C SER A 31 9.26 8.81 -25.75
N LEU A 32 8.10 9.35 -25.37
CA LEU A 32 7.65 9.39 -23.99
C LEU A 32 7.20 7.98 -23.60
N TYR A 33 8.00 7.28 -22.82
CA TYR A 33 7.62 6.00 -22.22
C TYR A 33 6.80 6.30 -20.94
N ALA A 34 5.54 5.86 -20.91
CA ALA A 34 4.64 6.06 -19.77
C ALA A 34 4.85 5.06 -18.63
N GLN A 35 5.42 3.89 -18.94
CA GLN A 35 5.70 2.79 -18.02
C GLN A 35 7.01 2.12 -18.47
N ASP A 36 7.77 1.61 -17.50
CA ASP A 36 8.90 0.72 -17.76
C ASP A 36 8.34 -0.55 -18.41
N ASP A 37 8.82 -0.90 -19.61
CA ASP A 37 8.36 -2.07 -20.41
C ASP A 37 8.53 -3.41 -19.65
N GLY A 38 9.11 -3.42 -18.45
CA GLY A 38 9.46 -4.63 -17.71
C GLY A 38 8.55 -5.06 -16.57
N GLN A 39 7.62 -4.23 -16.07
CA GLN A 39 6.95 -4.57 -14.78
C GLN A 39 5.47 -4.18 -14.61
N HIS A 40 4.92 -3.28 -15.44
CA HIS A 40 3.53 -2.84 -15.32
C HIS A 40 2.87 -2.68 -16.70
N GLY A 41 2.27 -3.77 -17.22
CA GLY A 41 1.29 -3.75 -18.32
C GLY A 41 1.66 -2.88 -19.52
N GLY A 42 2.81 -3.16 -20.13
CA GLY A 42 3.38 -2.38 -21.23
C GLY A 42 2.45 -2.23 -22.44
N THR A 43 2.88 -1.40 -23.39
CA THR A 43 2.19 -1.29 -24.68
C THR A 43 2.16 -2.68 -25.33
N PRO A 44 1.00 -3.21 -25.80
CA PRO A 44 0.92 -4.60 -26.25
C PRO A 44 2.00 -4.94 -27.28
N GLU A 45 2.93 -5.83 -26.95
CA GLU A 45 4.02 -6.18 -27.86
C GLU A 45 3.53 -7.14 -28.96
N THR A 46 3.25 -6.57 -30.13
CA THR A 46 3.40 -7.15 -31.48
C THR A 46 2.41 -8.18 -32.04
N VAL A 47 1.57 -8.91 -31.30
CA VAL A 47 0.44 -9.68 -31.89
C VAL A 47 -0.70 -9.81 -30.87
N GLY A 48 -1.42 -8.72 -30.61
CA GLY A 48 -2.46 -8.65 -29.58
C GLY A 48 -3.63 -9.65 -29.74
N MET A 49 -4.58 -9.65 -28.79
CA MET A 49 -5.71 -10.59 -28.62
C MET A 49 -6.47 -10.95 -29.93
N ALA A 50 -5.88 -11.81 -30.76
CA ALA A 50 -6.34 -12.08 -32.13
C ALA A 50 -7.68 -12.82 -32.17
N GLY A 51 -8.02 -13.54 -31.12
CA GLY A 51 -9.33 -14.18 -30.94
C GLY A 51 -10.45 -13.21 -30.56
N SER A 52 -10.11 -11.99 -30.10
CA SER A 52 -11.10 -11.02 -29.61
C SER A 52 -11.70 -10.21 -30.74
N VAL A 53 -13.02 -10.02 -30.65
CA VAL A 53 -13.83 -9.35 -31.67
C VAL A 53 -14.36 -8.04 -31.10
N VAL A 54 -13.99 -6.93 -31.74
CA VAL A 54 -14.52 -5.61 -31.43
C VAL A 54 -15.90 -5.45 -32.07
N GLY A 55 -16.83 -4.85 -31.32
CA GLY A 55 -18.18 -4.59 -31.79
C GLY A 55 -19.25 -5.32 -31.00
N PRO A 56 -20.45 -5.47 -31.59
CA PRO A 56 -21.52 -6.29 -31.06
C PRO A 56 -21.08 -7.75 -30.87
N LEU A 57 -21.70 -8.44 -29.90
CA LEU A 57 -21.50 -9.86 -29.68
C LEU A 57 -21.64 -10.65 -31.00
N PRO A 58 -20.65 -11.48 -31.39
CA PRO A 58 -20.74 -12.26 -32.62
C PRO A 58 -21.98 -13.16 -32.65
N ALA A 59 -22.60 -13.29 -33.82
CA ALA A 59 -23.81 -14.10 -33.98
C ALA A 59 -23.52 -15.56 -33.60
N GLY A 60 -24.28 -16.10 -32.64
CA GLY A 60 -24.12 -17.47 -32.15
C GLY A 60 -23.06 -17.64 -31.05
N ALA A 61 -22.37 -16.56 -30.63
CA ALA A 61 -21.54 -16.59 -29.44
C ALA A 61 -22.42 -16.59 -28.17
N ASP A 62 -22.04 -17.40 -27.18
CA ASP A 62 -22.66 -17.49 -25.86
C ASP A 62 -21.57 -17.26 -24.81
N PRO A 63 -21.28 -15.99 -24.45
CA PRO A 63 -20.19 -15.67 -23.54
C PRO A 63 -20.53 -16.15 -22.12
N ALA A 64 -19.55 -16.75 -21.43
CA ALA A 64 -19.74 -17.17 -20.05
C ALA A 64 -20.09 -16.00 -19.11
N TYR A 65 -19.57 -14.80 -19.41
CA TYR A 65 -19.92 -13.57 -18.70
C TYR A 65 -20.28 -12.42 -19.65
N THR A 66 -21.29 -11.63 -19.29
CA THR A 66 -21.64 -10.40 -19.99
C THR A 66 -21.64 -9.22 -19.03
N TYR A 67 -21.03 -8.10 -19.45
CA TYR A 67 -21.02 -6.82 -18.77
C TYR A 67 -21.97 -5.84 -19.48
N PRO A 68 -23.26 -5.76 -19.08
CA PRO A 68 -24.27 -4.92 -19.75
C PRO A 68 -24.19 -3.43 -19.36
N GLY A 69 -23.30 -3.06 -18.43
CA GLY A 69 -23.27 -1.73 -17.79
C GLY A 69 -21.96 -0.94 -17.97
N VAL A 70 -21.17 -1.24 -19.01
CA VAL A 70 -19.86 -0.62 -19.23
C VAL A 70 -19.96 0.91 -19.28
N LYS A 71 -19.05 1.58 -18.58
CA LYS A 71 -18.92 3.05 -18.56
C LYS A 71 -17.66 3.46 -19.31
N ALA A 72 -17.83 4.11 -20.46
CA ALA A 72 -16.73 4.79 -21.14
C ALA A 72 -16.47 6.15 -20.49
N ARG A 73 -15.20 6.51 -20.39
CA ARG A 73 -14.73 7.77 -19.82
C ARG A 73 -13.71 8.41 -20.77
N LEU A 74 -13.78 9.73 -20.89
CA LEU A 74 -12.85 10.54 -21.66
C LEU A 74 -12.56 11.79 -20.84
N ALA A 75 -11.28 12.14 -20.75
CA ALA A 75 -10.79 13.37 -20.16
C ALA A 75 -9.69 13.93 -21.07
N PHE A 76 -9.52 15.26 -21.06
CA PHE A 76 -8.43 15.91 -21.78
C PHE A 76 -7.98 17.16 -21.05
N THR A 77 -6.71 17.51 -21.24
CA THR A 77 -6.08 18.67 -20.59
C THR A 77 -4.88 19.18 -21.40
N PRO A 78 -4.60 20.50 -21.42
CA PRO A 78 -5.40 21.58 -20.83
C PRO A 78 -6.66 21.93 -21.64
N ASN A 79 -7.64 22.56 -20.97
CA ASN A 79 -8.82 23.17 -21.59
C ASN A 79 -9.23 24.41 -20.75
N PRO A 80 -9.17 25.65 -21.28
CA PRO A 80 -8.84 26.01 -22.66
C PRO A 80 -7.36 25.75 -23.03
N ILE A 81 -7.07 25.77 -24.33
CA ILE A 81 -5.72 25.63 -24.88
C ILE A 81 -5.46 26.64 -26.00
N GLY A 82 -4.20 26.99 -26.26
CA GLY A 82 -3.81 27.81 -27.41
C GLY A 82 -3.64 27.01 -28.69
N VAL A 83 -3.82 27.69 -29.83
CA VAL A 83 -3.54 27.12 -31.15
C VAL A 83 -2.06 26.75 -31.29
N ASN A 84 -1.79 25.64 -31.99
CA ASN A 84 -0.49 24.98 -32.14
C ASN A 84 0.09 24.39 -30.84
N GLN A 85 -0.73 24.12 -29.83
CA GLN A 85 -0.32 23.39 -28.64
C GLN A 85 -0.87 21.97 -28.63
N ILE A 86 -0.17 21.09 -27.90
CA ILE A 86 -0.58 19.70 -27.68
C ILE A 86 -1.41 19.62 -26.41
N PHE A 87 -2.59 19.01 -26.50
CA PHE A 87 -3.35 18.55 -25.34
C PHE A 87 -3.30 17.02 -25.25
N THR A 88 -3.40 16.51 -24.04
CA THR A 88 -3.41 15.06 -23.79
C THR A 88 -4.84 14.59 -23.63
N ILE A 89 -5.20 13.51 -24.32
CA ILE A 89 -6.48 12.81 -24.19
C ILE A 89 -6.23 11.53 -23.43
N ASN A 90 -7.04 11.26 -22.40
CA ASN A 90 -7.04 10.03 -21.61
C ASN A 90 -8.43 9.39 -21.68
N ILE A 91 -8.49 8.09 -21.95
CA ILE A 91 -9.71 7.31 -22.13
C ILE A 91 -9.62 5.97 -21.40
N TRP A 92 -10.73 5.49 -20.88
CA TRP A 92 -10.82 4.20 -20.22
C TRP A 92 -12.26 3.69 -20.13
N VAL A 93 -12.43 2.41 -19.82
CA VAL A 93 -13.74 1.83 -19.50
C VAL A 93 -13.79 1.30 -18.07
N THR A 94 -15.00 1.17 -17.53
CA THR A 94 -15.24 0.51 -16.24
C THR A 94 -16.40 -0.48 -16.39
N PRO A 95 -16.25 -1.75 -15.96
CA PRO A 95 -15.03 -2.34 -15.40
C PRO A 95 -13.89 -2.47 -16.45
N PRO A 96 -12.62 -2.49 -16.01
CA PRO A 96 -11.47 -2.76 -16.89
C PRO A 96 -11.47 -4.22 -17.37
N PRO A 97 -10.62 -4.59 -18.36
CA PRO A 97 -10.40 -5.98 -18.72
C PRO A 97 -9.77 -6.78 -17.56
N SER A 98 -9.70 -8.11 -17.68
CA SER A 98 -8.95 -8.93 -16.72
C SER A 98 -7.44 -8.74 -16.88
N ALA A 99 -6.66 -9.19 -15.89
CA ALA A 99 -5.23 -8.87 -15.72
C ALA A 99 -4.34 -9.16 -16.95
N GLU A 100 -4.72 -10.11 -17.81
CA GLU A 100 -3.93 -10.50 -18.99
C GLU A 100 -4.56 -10.03 -20.32
N ARG A 101 -5.62 -9.21 -20.25
CA ARG A 101 -6.42 -8.76 -21.39
C ARG A 101 -6.32 -7.25 -21.55
N PHE A 102 -6.56 -6.77 -22.77
CA PHE A 102 -6.73 -5.36 -23.10
C PHE A 102 -7.97 -5.14 -23.97
N MET A 103 -8.38 -3.90 -24.14
CA MET A 103 -9.50 -3.51 -25.00
C MET A 103 -8.98 -2.99 -26.34
N LYS A 104 -9.51 -3.52 -27.42
CA LYS A 104 -9.11 -3.22 -28.79
C LYS A 104 -9.92 -2.08 -29.38
N ASP A 105 -9.28 -1.33 -30.27
CA ASP A 105 -9.92 -0.34 -31.15
C ASP A 105 -10.83 0.65 -30.39
N TYR A 106 -10.34 1.21 -29.28
CA TYR A 106 -10.95 2.39 -28.69
C TYR A 106 -10.95 3.50 -29.73
N LYS A 107 -12.14 4.05 -30.00
CA LYS A 107 -12.33 5.06 -31.03
C LYS A 107 -12.64 6.42 -30.42
N VAL A 108 -11.76 7.39 -30.66
CA VAL A 108 -12.03 8.79 -30.33
C VAL A 108 -12.29 9.56 -31.62
N VAL A 109 -13.43 10.25 -31.70
CA VAL A 109 -13.75 11.16 -32.79
C VAL A 109 -13.52 12.59 -32.30
N ILE A 110 -12.70 13.32 -33.04
CA ILE A 110 -12.32 14.71 -32.75
C ILE A 110 -12.81 15.57 -33.92
N THR A 111 -13.82 16.40 -33.68
CA THR A 111 -14.39 17.31 -34.68
C THR A 111 -13.88 18.72 -34.46
N LYS A 112 -13.33 19.31 -35.51
CA LYS A 112 -12.78 20.67 -35.54
C LYS A 112 -13.90 21.71 -35.71
N PRO A 113 -13.61 23.00 -35.47
CA PRO A 113 -14.58 24.09 -35.65
C PRO A 113 -15.11 24.21 -37.09
N ASP A 114 -14.33 23.79 -38.09
CA ASP A 114 -14.73 23.78 -39.50
C ASP A 114 -15.65 22.60 -39.89
N GLY A 115 -15.94 21.71 -38.94
CA GLY A 115 -16.76 20.51 -39.12
C GLY A 115 -16.01 19.28 -39.62
N THR A 116 -14.72 19.39 -39.96
CA THR A 116 -13.89 18.23 -40.28
C THR A 116 -13.68 17.39 -39.03
N SER A 117 -13.60 16.05 -39.19
CA SER A 117 -13.41 15.13 -38.08
C SER A 117 -12.26 14.19 -38.34
N ASN A 118 -11.50 13.89 -37.29
CA ASN A 118 -10.45 12.88 -37.28
C ASN A 118 -10.83 11.75 -36.32
N GLU A 119 -10.61 10.52 -36.74
CA GLU A 119 -10.79 9.34 -35.90
C GLU A 119 -9.42 8.83 -35.46
N VAL A 120 -9.28 8.58 -34.16
CA VAL A 120 -8.11 7.91 -33.58
C VAL A 120 -8.56 6.55 -33.07
N LEU A 121 -7.91 5.50 -33.56
CA LEU A 121 -8.04 4.14 -33.05
C LEU A 121 -6.80 3.82 -32.22
N ILE A 122 -7.02 3.34 -31.00
CA ILE A 122 -5.96 2.97 -30.07
C ILE A 122 -6.41 1.78 -29.24
N ASP A 123 -5.49 0.90 -28.90
CA ASP A 123 -5.75 -0.19 -27.95
C ASP A 123 -5.50 0.31 -26.52
N SER A 124 -6.18 -0.28 -25.54
CA SER A 124 -5.86 -0.02 -24.13
C SER A 124 -4.57 -0.72 -23.71
N TYR A 125 -3.99 -0.26 -22.61
CA TYR A 125 -2.99 -1.03 -21.87
C TYR A 125 -3.62 -2.30 -21.30
N VAL A 126 -2.76 -3.29 -21.08
CA VAL A 126 -3.14 -4.58 -20.49
C VAL A 126 -3.54 -4.37 -19.04
N ALA A 127 -4.52 -5.16 -18.58
CA ALA A 127 -5.09 -5.16 -17.23
C ALA A 127 -5.93 -3.93 -16.86
N ASP A 128 -5.44 -2.71 -17.06
CA ASP A 128 -6.08 -1.51 -16.52
C ASP A 128 -7.18 -0.92 -17.43
N GLY A 129 -7.20 -1.27 -18.71
CA GLY A 129 -8.22 -0.81 -19.65
C GLY A 129 -8.14 0.69 -19.97
N THR A 130 -6.99 1.32 -19.76
CA THR A 130 -6.75 2.74 -20.03
C THR A 130 -5.97 2.93 -21.33
N ALA A 131 -6.15 4.07 -21.99
CA ALA A 131 -5.29 4.51 -23.10
C ALA A 131 -5.16 6.03 -23.05
N TRP A 132 -4.06 6.56 -23.55
CA TRP A 132 -3.90 8.01 -23.70
C TRP A 132 -3.07 8.34 -24.94
N PHE A 133 -3.27 9.53 -25.49
CA PHE A 133 -2.45 10.03 -26.59
C PHE A 133 -2.44 11.57 -26.63
N PRO A 134 -1.34 12.19 -27.10
CA PRO A 134 -1.28 13.62 -27.37
C PRO A 134 -1.98 13.98 -28.70
N TYR A 135 -2.58 15.16 -28.77
CA TYR A 135 -3.20 15.69 -30.00
C TYR A 135 -2.91 17.19 -30.18
N LEU A 136 -2.66 17.61 -31.42
CA LEU A 136 -2.33 19.01 -31.76
C LEU A 136 -3.61 19.81 -32.04
N ALA A 137 -3.82 20.90 -31.29
CA ALA A 137 -4.88 21.87 -31.55
C ALA A 137 -4.45 22.85 -32.65
N ASP A 138 -4.81 22.62 -33.91
CA ASP A 138 -4.30 23.37 -35.07
C ASP A 138 -5.26 24.45 -35.62
N GLN A 139 -6.42 24.66 -34.99
CA GLN A 139 -7.43 25.63 -35.39
C GLN A 139 -8.10 26.26 -34.16
N VAL A 140 -8.29 27.58 -34.19
CA VAL A 140 -9.02 28.33 -33.16
C VAL A 140 -10.52 28.06 -33.26
N GLY A 141 -11.18 27.89 -32.12
CA GLY A 141 -12.62 27.68 -32.01
C GLY A 141 -12.98 26.53 -31.06
N GLU A 142 -14.25 26.14 -31.09
CA GLU A 142 -14.78 25.04 -30.29
C GLU A 142 -14.60 23.71 -31.03
N TRP A 143 -13.87 22.79 -30.41
CA TRP A 143 -13.71 21.42 -30.86
C TRP A 143 -14.63 20.50 -30.05
N THR A 144 -15.10 19.41 -30.64
CA THR A 144 -15.84 18.37 -29.90
C THR A 144 -15.11 17.04 -29.93
N LEU A 145 -14.96 16.42 -28.77
CA LEU A 145 -14.35 15.11 -28.60
C LEU A 145 -15.38 14.12 -28.06
N GLN A 146 -15.38 12.91 -28.62
CA GLN A 146 -16.24 11.83 -28.15
C GLN A 146 -15.53 10.48 -28.25
N PHE A 147 -15.52 9.75 -27.13
CA PHE A 147 -15.03 8.38 -27.06
C PHE A 147 -16.17 7.38 -27.28
N PHE A 148 -15.94 6.44 -28.18
CA PHE A 148 -16.80 5.31 -28.51
C PHE A 148 -16.10 4.00 -28.14
N PHE A 149 -16.64 3.31 -27.14
CA PHE A 149 -16.35 1.91 -26.89
C PHE A 149 -17.33 1.05 -27.68
N GLN A 150 -16.82 0.32 -28.68
CA GLN A 150 -17.64 -0.38 -29.66
C GLN A 150 -18.20 -1.71 -29.14
N GLY A 151 -17.85 -2.08 -27.91
CA GLY A 151 -18.06 -3.42 -27.36
C GLY A 151 -16.90 -4.33 -27.71
N GLN A 152 -16.73 -5.40 -26.93
CA GLN A 152 -15.69 -6.39 -27.19
C GLN A 152 -16.11 -7.76 -26.65
N TYR A 153 -16.01 -8.77 -27.50
CA TYR A 153 -16.09 -10.17 -27.12
C TYR A 153 -14.69 -10.75 -27.01
N ASN A 154 -14.36 -11.35 -25.87
CA ASN A 154 -13.14 -12.11 -25.66
C ASN A 154 -13.48 -13.60 -25.59
N PRO A 155 -12.89 -14.47 -26.42
CA PRO A 155 -13.13 -15.90 -26.35
C PRO A 155 -12.50 -16.53 -25.11
N GLU A 156 -12.95 -17.74 -24.76
CA GLU A 156 -12.26 -18.55 -23.77
C GLU A 156 -10.85 -18.93 -24.25
N GLY A 157 -9.93 -19.14 -23.32
CA GLY A 157 -8.58 -19.61 -23.63
C GLY A 157 -7.53 -19.10 -22.66
N PHE A 158 -6.27 -19.28 -23.05
CA PHE A 158 -5.11 -18.89 -22.27
C PHE A 158 -4.65 -17.50 -22.69
N TYR A 159 -4.45 -16.62 -21.71
CA TYR A 159 -4.03 -15.24 -21.90
C TYR A 159 -2.77 -14.94 -21.08
N SER A 160 -1.84 -14.19 -21.65
CA SER A 160 -0.68 -13.63 -20.94
C SER A 160 -0.30 -12.33 -21.62
N ASP A 161 -0.30 -11.22 -20.87
CA ASP A 161 0.16 -9.91 -21.33
C ASP A 161 -0.38 -9.48 -22.71
N GLY A 162 -1.69 -9.67 -22.93
CA GLY A 162 -2.34 -9.33 -24.19
C GLY A 162 -2.20 -10.36 -25.33
N GLU A 163 -1.44 -11.44 -25.14
CA GLU A 163 -1.46 -12.61 -26.04
C GLU A 163 -2.63 -13.53 -25.72
N TRP A 164 -3.21 -14.17 -26.75
CA TRP A 164 -4.26 -15.19 -26.58
C TRP A 164 -3.97 -16.45 -27.40
N ARG A 165 -4.18 -17.62 -26.80
CA ARG A 165 -4.12 -18.93 -27.47
C ARG A 165 -5.18 -19.88 -26.94
N THR A 166 -5.60 -20.84 -27.76
CA THR A 166 -6.49 -21.93 -27.33
C THR A 166 -5.75 -23.01 -26.53
N THR A 167 -4.42 -23.00 -26.54
CA THR A 167 -3.55 -23.93 -25.80
C THR A 167 -2.68 -23.16 -24.81
N GLU A 168 -2.44 -23.75 -23.65
CA GLU A 168 -1.58 -23.18 -22.60
C GLU A 168 -0.17 -22.86 -23.13
N PHE A 169 0.37 -21.73 -22.67
CA PHE A 169 1.74 -21.30 -22.92
C PHE A 169 2.37 -20.71 -21.65
N PRO A 170 3.71 -20.62 -21.56
CA PRO A 170 4.38 -20.18 -20.34
C PRO A 170 3.89 -18.80 -19.87
N GLY A 171 3.53 -18.69 -18.59
CA GLY A 171 3.01 -17.46 -17.99
C GLY A 171 1.51 -17.22 -18.18
N SER A 172 0.86 -17.98 -19.07
CA SER A 172 -0.56 -17.77 -19.37
C SER A 172 -1.51 -18.26 -18.27
N MET A 173 -2.64 -17.57 -18.16
CA MET A 173 -3.76 -17.93 -17.30
C MET A 173 -4.99 -18.23 -18.15
N TYR A 174 -5.75 -19.26 -17.78
CA TYR A 174 -7.01 -19.57 -18.44
C TYR A 174 -8.10 -18.60 -17.99
N TYR A 175 -8.84 -18.05 -18.95
CA TYR A 175 -10.02 -17.22 -18.71
C TYR A 175 -11.19 -17.70 -19.56
N ASP A 176 -12.38 -17.69 -18.96
CA ASP A 176 -13.63 -17.94 -19.69
C ASP A 176 -13.93 -16.82 -20.69
N SER A 177 -14.84 -17.08 -21.63
CA SER A 177 -15.31 -16.08 -22.58
C SER A 177 -16.10 -14.97 -21.89
N ASP A 178 -15.89 -13.72 -22.30
CA ASP A 178 -16.68 -12.60 -21.80
C ASP A 178 -17.08 -11.62 -22.91
N TYR A 179 -18.07 -10.80 -22.61
CA TYR A 179 -18.54 -9.76 -23.52
C TYR A 179 -18.80 -8.44 -22.79
N TYR A 180 -18.18 -7.39 -23.28
CA TYR A 180 -18.36 -6.01 -22.83
C TYR A 180 -19.30 -5.30 -23.78
N SER A 181 -20.42 -4.78 -23.26
CA SER A 181 -21.41 -4.09 -24.10
C SER A 181 -20.89 -2.73 -24.59
N PRO A 182 -21.25 -2.31 -25.82
CA PRO A 182 -20.88 -1.01 -26.37
C PRO A 182 -21.41 0.15 -25.51
N THR A 183 -20.65 1.23 -25.45
CA THR A 183 -21.03 2.47 -24.77
C THR A 183 -20.24 3.64 -25.35
N ASN A 184 -20.75 4.86 -25.20
CA ASN A 184 -20.03 6.06 -25.60
C ASN A 184 -20.16 7.14 -24.55
N THR A 185 -19.17 8.03 -24.54
CA THR A 185 -19.23 9.26 -23.77
C THR A 185 -20.16 10.27 -24.45
N PRO A 186 -20.76 11.22 -23.72
CA PRO A 186 -21.27 12.44 -24.32
C PRO A 186 -20.16 13.21 -25.03
N GLN A 187 -20.52 14.05 -25.99
CA GLN A 187 -19.57 15.00 -26.59
C GLN A 187 -19.07 15.97 -25.53
N GLN A 188 -17.76 16.20 -25.51
CA GLN A 188 -17.10 17.15 -24.63
C GLN A 188 -16.44 18.24 -25.48
N THR A 189 -16.46 19.47 -24.97
CA THR A 189 -16.01 20.65 -25.72
C THR A 189 -14.61 21.09 -25.28
N LEU A 190 -13.71 21.25 -26.24
CA LEU A 190 -12.39 21.85 -26.06
C LEU A 190 -12.39 23.25 -26.69
N THR A 191 -12.08 24.26 -25.89
CA THR A 191 -11.97 25.64 -26.38
C THR A 191 -10.52 25.93 -26.77
N VAL A 192 -10.29 26.17 -28.06
CA VAL A 192 -8.98 26.56 -28.59
C VAL A 192 -8.98 28.06 -28.90
N THR A 193 -8.00 28.78 -28.38
CA THR A 193 -7.87 30.24 -28.53
C THR A 193 -6.56 30.64 -29.21
N ASP A 194 -6.41 31.93 -29.56
CA ASP A 194 -5.16 32.49 -30.06
C ASP A 194 -4.09 32.67 -28.96
N GLU A 195 -4.47 32.61 -27.67
CA GLU A 195 -3.55 32.77 -26.55
C GLU A 195 -2.89 31.44 -26.19
N PHE A 196 -1.57 31.46 -26.03
CA PHE A 196 -0.83 30.28 -25.56
C PHE A 196 -1.13 30.02 -24.07
N TYR A 197 -1.62 28.82 -23.76
CA TYR A 197 -1.87 28.36 -22.40
C TYR A 197 -0.76 27.45 -21.92
N TYR A 198 -0.07 27.83 -20.86
CA TYR A 198 0.86 26.92 -20.20
C TYR A 198 0.07 25.78 -19.54
N SER A 199 0.49 24.53 -19.76
CA SER A 199 -0.11 23.36 -19.09
C SER A 199 0.02 23.44 -17.56
N TRP A 200 0.93 24.29 -17.08
CA TRP A 200 1.11 24.67 -15.68
C TRP A 200 1.33 26.19 -15.61
N PRO A 201 0.55 26.95 -14.82
CA PRO A 201 0.76 28.38 -14.69
C PRO A 201 2.13 28.65 -14.06
N LEU A 202 2.95 29.47 -14.72
CA LEU A 202 4.24 29.89 -14.19
C LEU A 202 4.02 30.72 -12.92
N TYR A 203 4.59 30.30 -11.80
CA TYR A 203 4.64 31.13 -10.61
C TYR A 203 5.82 32.10 -10.70
N GLN A 204 5.54 33.39 -10.48
CA GLN A 204 6.60 34.41 -10.46
C GLN A 204 7.59 34.07 -9.35
N LEU A 205 8.88 34.29 -9.62
CA LEU A 205 9.92 34.12 -8.61
C LEU A 205 9.69 35.14 -7.46
N PRO A 206 9.91 34.73 -6.20
CA PRO A 206 9.80 35.62 -5.07
C PRO A 206 10.89 36.70 -5.20
N THR A 207 10.52 37.94 -4.86
CA THR A 207 11.43 39.10 -4.88
C THR A 207 11.94 39.47 -3.49
N ASP A 208 11.45 38.78 -2.46
CA ASP A 208 11.79 38.94 -1.04
C ASP A 208 11.75 37.56 -0.37
N TYR A 209 11.93 37.51 0.95
CA TYR A 209 11.79 36.29 1.75
C TYR A 209 10.48 35.55 1.43
N TRP A 210 10.58 34.23 1.24
CA TRP A 210 9.45 33.35 1.08
C TRP A 210 9.33 32.38 2.26
N ASP A 211 8.10 31.93 2.51
CA ASP A 211 7.83 30.89 3.50
C ASP A 211 8.39 29.56 2.98
N ARG A 212 9.13 28.87 3.84
CA ARG A 212 9.61 27.51 3.59
C ARG A 212 8.67 26.51 4.28
N PRO A 213 8.46 25.32 3.69
CA PRO A 213 9.11 24.81 2.48
C PRO A 213 8.48 25.31 1.16
N ILE A 214 9.21 25.18 0.05
CA ILE A 214 8.72 25.58 -1.28
C ILE A 214 7.68 24.57 -1.76
N SER A 215 6.47 25.04 -2.05
CA SER A 215 5.39 24.21 -2.62
C SER A 215 5.83 23.54 -3.93
N MET A 216 5.42 22.30 -4.14
CA MET A 216 5.66 21.55 -5.39
C MET A 216 5.03 22.23 -6.62
N GLU A 217 4.06 23.11 -6.41
CA GLU A 217 3.45 23.92 -7.46
C GLU A 217 4.37 25.04 -7.96
N HIS A 218 5.35 25.48 -7.17
CA HIS A 218 6.26 26.58 -7.51
C HIS A 218 7.56 26.07 -8.14
N ARG A 219 7.46 25.28 -9.21
CA ARG A 219 8.61 24.56 -9.81
C ARG A 219 9.72 25.49 -10.28
N GLU A 220 9.36 26.68 -10.73
CA GLU A 220 10.29 27.70 -11.20
C GLU A 220 11.22 28.17 -10.08
N TRP A 221 10.78 28.07 -8.81
CA TRP A 221 11.55 28.51 -7.66
C TRP A 221 12.76 27.61 -7.38
N ALA A 222 12.81 26.40 -7.96
CA ALA A 222 14.00 25.55 -7.95
C ALA A 222 15.25 26.26 -8.50
N ALA A 223 15.06 27.22 -9.43
CA ALA A 223 16.16 27.98 -10.03
C ALA A 223 16.86 28.96 -9.08
N ILE A 224 16.21 29.31 -7.97
CA ILE A 224 16.74 30.25 -6.95
C ILE A 224 16.82 29.60 -5.55
N ALA A 225 16.48 28.32 -5.46
CA ALA A 225 16.57 27.50 -4.26
C ALA A 225 17.80 26.60 -4.34
N GLY A 226 18.28 26.15 -3.18
CA GLY A 226 19.43 25.26 -3.11
C GLY A 226 19.67 24.78 -1.68
N ASN A 227 20.29 23.61 -1.57
CA ASN A 227 20.75 23.03 -0.32
C ASN A 227 22.16 23.50 0.03
N TYR A 228 22.43 23.56 1.34
CA TYR A 228 23.77 23.77 1.88
C TYR A 228 23.95 22.92 3.15
N PRO A 229 25.07 22.18 3.30
CA PRO A 229 26.10 21.95 2.28
C PRO A 229 25.53 21.22 1.05
N TRP A 230 26.16 21.42 -0.10
CA TRP A 230 25.87 20.72 -1.36
C TRP A 230 26.81 19.52 -1.52
N ASP A 231 26.41 18.48 -2.26
CA ASP A 231 27.07 17.17 -2.26
C ASP A 231 28.58 17.23 -2.60
N MET A 232 28.98 18.11 -3.52
CA MET A 232 30.40 18.28 -3.90
C MET A 232 31.26 19.07 -2.89
N GLN A 233 30.67 19.64 -1.83
CA GLN A 233 31.43 20.37 -0.80
C GLN A 233 32.31 19.46 0.05
N GLU A 234 31.95 18.19 0.21
CA GLU A 234 32.74 17.21 0.96
C GLU A 234 34.06 16.84 0.25
N THR A 235 34.16 17.03 -1.08
CA THR A 235 35.27 16.51 -1.89
C THR A 235 36.34 17.55 -2.26
N PHE A 236 36.05 18.85 -2.23
CA PHE A 236 36.99 19.92 -2.62
C PHE A 236 37.07 21.03 -1.56
N SER A 237 37.88 20.82 -0.50
CA SER A 237 38.07 21.78 0.59
C SER A 237 38.89 23.03 0.21
N GLU A 238 39.35 23.17 -1.04
CA GLU A 238 40.14 24.33 -1.48
C GLU A 238 39.32 25.64 -1.60
N TYR A 239 37.98 25.58 -1.65
CA TYR A 239 37.10 26.76 -1.65
C TYR A 239 36.46 27.07 -0.29
N ASN A 240 36.67 26.24 0.74
CA ASN A 240 36.14 26.46 2.10
C ASN A 240 36.85 27.60 2.88
N GLY A 241 37.80 28.30 2.25
CA GLY A 241 38.55 29.41 2.84
C GLY A 241 37.93 30.79 2.65
N ASP A 242 37.01 30.96 1.70
CA ASP A 242 36.28 32.21 1.50
C ASP A 242 35.01 32.18 2.35
N ALA A 243 34.99 32.97 3.43
CA ALA A 243 33.85 33.09 4.35
C ALA A 243 32.53 33.57 3.67
N ASP A 244 32.62 33.99 2.41
CA ASP A 244 31.51 34.52 1.61
C ASP A 244 31.02 33.55 0.52
N TYR A 245 31.66 32.39 0.33
CA TYR A 245 31.25 31.39 -0.69
C TYR A 245 30.53 30.19 -0.06
N TYR A 246 29.22 30.10 -0.34
CA TYR A 246 28.33 29.07 0.20
C TYR A 246 27.91 28.05 -0.88
N GLY A 247 28.69 27.91 -1.94
CA GLY A 247 28.38 27.02 -3.08
C GLY A 247 27.65 27.72 -4.23
N PRO A 248 27.38 27.00 -5.33
CA PRO A 248 26.85 27.58 -6.57
C PRO A 248 25.34 27.85 -6.54
N TYR A 249 24.62 27.27 -5.57
CA TYR A 249 23.15 27.26 -5.55
C TYR A 249 22.52 28.19 -4.50
N VAL A 250 23.30 28.68 -3.52
CA VAL A 250 22.78 29.54 -2.46
C VAL A 250 23.61 30.81 -2.32
N THR A 251 22.94 31.95 -2.18
CA THR A 251 23.57 33.22 -1.78
C THR A 251 23.42 33.36 -0.27
N ALA A 252 24.47 33.76 0.43
CA ALA A 252 24.43 33.93 1.87
C ALA A 252 23.33 34.94 2.26
N PRO A 253 22.50 34.63 3.26
CA PRO A 253 21.54 35.60 3.80
C PRO A 253 22.29 36.77 4.45
N ASN A 254 21.83 38.01 4.22
CA ASN A 254 22.40 39.21 4.86
C ASN A 254 21.91 39.43 6.30
N THR A 255 21.11 38.51 6.86
CA THR A 255 20.54 38.59 8.22
C THR A 255 20.59 37.24 8.93
N SER A 256 20.72 37.25 10.25
CA SER A 256 20.62 36.05 11.10
C SER A 256 19.22 35.41 10.97
N HIS A 257 19.19 34.08 10.78
CA HIS A 257 17.94 33.32 10.71
C HIS A 257 17.44 32.89 12.09
N VAL A 258 16.12 32.81 12.24
CA VAL A 258 15.43 32.19 13.40
C VAL A 258 15.17 30.73 13.05
N ALA A 259 15.67 29.80 13.87
CA ALA A 259 15.31 28.39 13.80
C ALA A 259 13.97 28.15 14.51
N TRP A 260 13.08 27.38 13.89
CA TRP A 260 11.80 26.96 14.48
C TRP A 260 12.03 26.08 15.72
N LYS A 261 11.10 26.14 16.68
CA LYS A 261 11.28 25.51 18.00
C LYS A 261 11.16 23.98 17.98
N VAL A 262 10.32 23.39 17.12
CA VAL A 262 10.31 21.94 16.80
C VAL A 262 9.69 21.73 15.42
N GLN A 263 10.51 21.44 14.40
CA GLN A 263 10.07 20.99 13.07
C GLN A 263 10.44 19.51 12.93
N ARG A 264 9.45 18.62 12.74
CA ARG A 264 9.66 17.17 12.70
C ARG A 264 10.04 16.64 11.33
N ASP A 265 9.53 17.29 10.28
CA ASP A 265 9.92 17.01 8.91
C ASP A 265 9.74 18.25 8.02
N VAL A 266 10.33 18.21 6.83
CA VAL A 266 10.27 19.27 5.81
C VAL A 266 9.90 18.60 4.49
N ALA A 267 8.84 19.07 3.83
CA ALA A 267 8.43 18.57 2.51
C ALA A 267 8.39 19.72 1.50
N GLY A 268 8.81 19.52 0.27
CA GLY A 268 8.79 20.55 -0.77
C GLY A 268 10.06 20.58 -1.61
N ILE A 269 10.09 21.48 -2.60
CA ILE A 269 11.18 21.57 -3.57
C ILE A 269 12.50 21.96 -2.87
N ILE A 270 13.54 21.16 -3.13
CA ILE A 270 14.87 21.34 -2.54
C ILE A 270 15.66 22.41 -3.31
N GLY A 271 15.61 22.38 -4.65
CA GLY A 271 16.40 23.26 -5.52
C GLY A 271 17.87 22.84 -5.66
N GLY A 272 18.66 23.64 -6.37
CA GLY A 272 20.08 23.36 -6.61
C GLY A 272 20.30 22.08 -7.41
N GLU A 273 21.13 21.17 -6.88
CA GLU A 273 21.43 19.88 -7.51
C GLU A 273 20.24 18.92 -7.55
N ALA A 274 19.27 19.11 -6.66
CA ALA A 274 18.02 18.37 -6.63
C ALA A 274 16.96 18.94 -7.59
N LEU A 275 17.24 20.01 -8.35
CA LEU A 275 16.31 20.59 -9.34
C LEU A 275 14.88 20.77 -8.78
N VAL A 276 13.88 20.29 -9.50
CA VAL A 276 12.45 20.33 -9.11
C VAL A 276 12.03 19.15 -8.23
N TYR A 277 12.97 18.28 -7.83
CA TYR A 277 12.65 17.21 -6.90
C TYR A 277 12.31 17.81 -5.54
N GLY A 278 11.20 17.33 -4.98
CA GLY A 278 10.79 17.67 -3.64
C GLY A 278 11.01 16.51 -2.69
N ASP A 279 11.26 16.85 -1.44
CA ASP A 279 11.09 15.91 -0.35
C ASP A 279 9.59 15.76 -0.05
N LEU A 280 9.13 14.54 0.22
CA LEU A 280 7.74 14.28 0.54
C LEU A 280 7.43 14.44 2.02
N GLY A 281 8.45 14.57 2.89
CA GLY A 281 8.31 14.69 4.34
C GLY A 281 7.39 13.63 4.94
N SER A 282 7.99 12.54 5.43
CA SER A 282 7.27 11.51 6.17
C SER A 282 7.30 11.78 7.67
N VAL A 283 6.37 12.60 8.18
CA VAL A 283 6.19 12.73 9.63
C VAL A 283 5.70 11.40 10.22
N GLY A 284 6.47 10.85 11.15
CA GLY A 284 6.02 9.72 11.98
C GLY A 284 4.75 10.08 12.75
N THR A 285 3.83 9.12 12.87
CA THR A 285 2.66 9.24 13.74
C THR A 285 2.98 8.63 15.10
N PRO A 286 2.50 9.22 16.21
CA PRO A 286 2.77 8.67 17.53
C PRO A 286 2.17 7.27 17.70
N ASP A 287 2.93 6.38 18.34
CA ASP A 287 2.52 5.00 18.64
C ASP A 287 1.35 4.97 19.63
N VAL A 288 1.35 5.89 20.60
CA VAL A 288 0.28 6.02 21.60
C VAL A 288 -0.09 7.49 21.80
N ILE A 289 -1.39 7.75 21.98
CA ILE A 289 -1.91 9.03 22.47
C ILE A 289 -2.69 8.78 23.76
N TYR A 290 -2.26 9.39 24.86
CA TYR A 290 -2.91 9.25 26.17
C TYR A 290 -2.94 10.59 26.91
N MET A 291 -4.12 11.01 27.37
CA MET A 291 -4.33 12.25 28.14
C MET A 291 -3.79 13.52 27.45
N GLY A 292 -3.94 13.62 26.12
CA GLY A 292 -3.45 14.77 25.35
C GLY A 292 -1.94 14.77 25.11
N ARG A 293 -1.26 13.69 25.46
CA ARG A 293 0.17 13.46 25.19
C ARG A 293 0.32 12.45 24.08
N ALA A 294 1.24 12.73 23.17
CA ALA A 294 1.67 11.83 22.12
C ALA A 294 3.02 11.21 22.51
N TYR A 295 3.16 9.90 22.29
CA TYR A 295 4.36 9.12 22.58
C TYR A 295 4.88 8.53 21.28
N ASP A 296 6.16 8.74 21.00
CA ASP A 296 6.73 8.45 19.69
C ASP A 296 8.23 8.20 19.78
N THR A 297 8.77 7.42 18.84
CA THR A 297 10.21 7.22 18.70
C THR A 297 10.72 8.00 17.50
N TYR A 298 11.53 9.03 17.76
CA TYR A 298 12.11 9.84 16.68
C TYR A 298 13.59 10.12 16.93
N THR A 299 14.27 10.62 15.90
CA THR A 299 15.69 10.95 15.97
C THR A 299 15.87 12.42 16.35
N VAL A 300 16.62 12.67 17.41
CA VAL A 300 17.06 14.02 17.80
C VAL A 300 18.50 14.23 17.33
N PRO A 301 18.78 15.27 16.52
CA PRO A 301 20.13 15.58 16.06
C PRO A 301 21.13 15.69 17.22
N GLY A 302 22.26 14.99 17.12
CA GLY A 302 23.31 14.96 18.14
C GLY A 302 23.04 14.05 19.35
N VAL A 303 21.83 13.51 19.50
CA VAL A 303 21.46 12.57 20.57
C VAL A 303 21.20 11.16 20.04
N GLY A 304 20.61 11.05 18.84
CA GLY A 304 20.20 9.77 18.24
C GLY A 304 18.71 9.50 18.44
N ARG A 305 18.30 8.22 18.40
CA ARG A 305 16.89 7.84 18.60
C ARG A 305 16.49 8.04 20.06
N VAL A 306 15.37 8.73 20.29
CA VAL A 306 14.80 8.97 21.61
C VAL A 306 13.37 8.42 21.67
N ALA A 307 12.96 7.93 22.85
CA ALA A 307 11.57 7.77 23.21
C ALA A 307 11.06 9.12 23.75
N GLY A 308 10.21 9.79 22.97
CA GLY A 308 9.74 11.14 23.27
C GLY A 308 8.28 11.18 23.69
N CYS A 309 7.95 12.11 24.59
CA CYS A 309 6.58 12.47 24.96
C CYS A 309 6.38 13.96 24.82
N TYR A 310 5.31 14.35 24.14
CA TYR A 310 5.00 15.75 23.88
C TYR A 310 3.50 16.01 23.89
N ASP A 311 3.12 17.26 24.14
CA ASP A 311 1.74 17.69 24.11
C ASP A 311 1.21 17.72 22.68
N ILE A 312 0.09 17.03 22.42
CA ILE A 312 -0.45 16.89 21.06
C ILE A 312 -0.99 18.22 20.48
N ARG A 313 -1.34 19.19 21.35
CA ARG A 313 -1.90 20.47 20.91
C ARG A 313 -0.83 21.53 20.71
N THR A 314 0.19 21.53 21.56
CA THR A 314 1.19 22.61 21.61
C THR A 314 2.57 22.19 21.11
N GLY A 315 2.85 20.88 21.01
CA GLY A 315 4.16 20.35 20.67
C GLY A 315 5.20 20.51 21.79
N GLU A 316 4.81 20.96 22.98
CA GLU A 316 5.71 21.05 24.13
C GLU A 316 6.25 19.67 24.50
N ILE A 317 7.57 19.51 24.49
CA ILE A 317 8.26 18.27 24.86
C ILE A 317 8.24 18.15 26.39
N TYR A 318 7.68 17.05 26.88
CA TYR A 318 7.71 16.70 28.31
C TYR A 318 8.99 15.95 28.67
N TYR A 319 9.40 15.00 27.84
CA TYR A 319 10.67 14.28 28.00
C TYR A 319 11.13 13.69 26.66
N GLU A 320 12.44 13.49 26.55
CA GLU A 320 13.13 12.76 25.50
C GLU A 320 14.19 11.89 26.16
N ILE A 321 14.01 10.57 26.13
CA ILE A 321 14.96 9.63 26.74
C ILE A 321 15.65 8.88 25.60
N PRO A 322 16.99 8.96 25.46
CA PRO A 322 17.70 8.19 24.45
C PRO A 322 17.38 6.70 24.55
N VAL A 323 17.07 6.06 23.43
CA VAL A 323 16.80 4.61 23.41
C VAL A 323 18.02 3.83 23.88
N SER A 324 19.23 4.34 23.61
CA SER A 324 20.49 3.79 24.12
C SER A 324 20.64 3.87 25.64
N GLU A 325 19.87 4.72 26.31
CA GLU A 325 19.87 4.90 27.76
C GLU A 325 18.65 4.25 28.44
N GLY A 326 17.92 3.39 27.71
CA GLY A 326 16.73 2.70 28.22
C GLY A 326 15.42 3.41 27.93
N GLY A 327 15.41 4.40 27.02
CA GLY A 327 14.18 5.02 26.54
C GLY A 327 13.29 4.02 25.80
N VAL A 328 12.05 3.86 26.26
CA VAL A 328 11.05 2.96 25.64
C VAL A 328 9.79 3.73 25.30
N THR A 329 9.39 3.66 24.04
CA THR A 329 8.12 4.22 23.58
C THR A 329 7.00 3.21 23.82
N PRO A 330 5.90 3.58 24.51
CA PRO A 330 4.77 2.69 24.69
C PRO A 330 4.07 2.39 23.37
N GLN A 331 3.58 1.16 23.23
CA GLN A 331 2.90 0.64 22.04
C GLN A 331 1.40 0.45 22.26
N TRP A 332 0.97 0.21 23.50
CA TRP A 332 -0.44 -0.01 23.85
C TRP A 332 -0.83 0.68 25.16
N ILE A 333 -2.13 0.91 25.32
CA ILE A 333 -2.76 1.34 26.58
C ILE A 333 -3.60 0.18 27.10
N ALA A 334 -3.40 -0.18 28.36
CA ALA A 334 -4.24 -1.15 29.05
C ALA A 334 -4.96 -0.49 30.22
N TYR A 335 -6.25 -0.81 30.38
CA TYR A 335 -7.08 -0.27 31.45
C TYR A 335 -7.33 -1.34 32.51
N VAL A 336 -6.84 -1.09 33.72
CA VAL A 336 -7.11 -1.93 34.88
C VAL A 336 -8.46 -1.51 35.46
N LYS A 337 -9.47 -2.37 35.26
CA LYS A 337 -10.74 -2.25 35.97
C LYS A 337 -10.61 -2.93 37.34
N PRO A 338 -10.93 -2.25 38.44
CA PRO A 338 -10.98 -2.90 39.75
C PRO A 338 -12.10 -3.94 39.78
N GLU A 339 -11.91 -5.03 40.54
CA GLU A 339 -12.99 -5.98 40.81
C GLU A 339 -14.15 -5.24 41.49
N ASP A 340 -15.33 -5.29 40.88
CA ASP A 340 -16.57 -4.78 41.46
C ASP A 340 -16.95 -5.65 42.66
N THR A 341 -16.40 -5.31 43.81
CA THR A 341 -16.73 -5.91 45.11
C THR A 341 -17.93 -5.24 45.77
N ALA A 342 -18.72 -4.46 45.00
CA ALA A 342 -19.83 -3.68 45.51
C ALA A 342 -20.98 -4.59 45.97
N VAL A 343 -20.95 -4.99 47.25
CA VAL A 343 -22.14 -5.40 47.98
C VAL A 343 -23.10 -4.21 48.09
N PRO A 344 -24.44 -4.42 47.98
CA PRO A 344 -25.41 -3.34 48.09
C PRO A 344 -25.20 -2.52 49.38
N GLY A 345 -24.79 -1.26 49.22
CA GLY A 345 -24.54 -0.32 50.33
C GLY A 345 -23.08 -0.02 50.67
N ALA A 346 -22.08 -0.61 50.00
CA ALA A 346 -20.67 -0.24 50.15
C ALA A 346 -20.22 0.80 49.10
N GLY A 347 -19.34 1.72 49.51
CA GLY A 347 -19.04 2.98 48.83
C GLY A 347 -18.27 2.91 47.50
N ALA A 348 -18.20 4.11 46.89
CA ALA A 348 -17.51 4.54 45.67
C ALA A 348 -16.79 3.48 44.81
N ALA A 349 -17.24 3.36 43.56
CA ALA A 349 -16.53 2.67 42.48
C ALA A 349 -15.04 3.10 42.47
N ARG A 350 -14.14 2.12 42.54
CA ARG A 350 -12.70 2.36 42.46
C ARG A 350 -12.36 2.94 41.06
N PRO A 351 -11.47 3.94 40.96
CA PRO A 351 -11.11 4.52 39.67
C PRO A 351 -10.40 3.50 38.77
N ILE A 352 -10.67 3.57 37.46
CA ILE A 352 -9.95 2.80 36.43
C ILE A 352 -8.57 3.44 36.26
N THR A 353 -7.51 2.64 36.30
CA THR A 353 -6.14 3.10 36.05
C THR A 353 -5.70 2.66 34.66
N ALA A 354 -5.05 3.54 33.90
CA ALA A 354 -4.43 3.17 32.63
C ALA A 354 -2.92 2.95 32.81
N THR A 355 -2.40 1.90 32.18
CA THR A 355 -0.98 1.57 32.13
C THR A 355 -0.53 1.61 30.66
N LEU A 356 0.56 2.32 30.40
CA LEU A 356 1.23 2.34 29.09
C LEU A 356 2.21 1.19 29.01
N ILE A 357 2.19 0.45 27.89
CA ILE A 357 2.85 -0.84 27.79
C ILE A 357 3.60 -0.95 26.47
N ALA A 358 4.78 -1.55 26.50
CA ALA A 358 5.56 -1.94 25.34
C ALA A 358 6.21 -3.30 25.55
N VAL A 359 6.60 -3.95 24.45
CA VAL A 359 7.50 -5.10 24.48
C VAL A 359 8.71 -4.85 23.58
N ASP A 360 9.79 -5.58 23.82
CA ASP A 360 11.02 -5.48 23.02
C ASP A 360 10.82 -5.94 21.57
N ASN A 361 9.98 -6.96 21.33
CA ASN A 361 9.60 -7.41 20.00
C ASN A 361 8.28 -8.21 20.02
N THR A 362 7.60 -8.34 18.89
CA THR A 362 6.32 -9.09 18.79
C THR A 362 6.47 -10.55 18.37
N GLY A 363 7.67 -10.98 17.97
CA GLY A 363 7.94 -12.33 17.45
C GLY A 363 8.15 -13.39 18.55
N ASN A 364 8.84 -13.00 19.62
CA ASN A 364 8.95 -13.71 20.89
C ASN A 364 9.52 -12.71 21.92
N PRO A 365 8.67 -11.87 22.55
CA PRO A 365 9.18 -10.87 23.47
C PRO A 365 9.90 -11.49 24.64
N SER A 366 11.06 -10.92 24.96
CA SER A 366 11.83 -11.27 26.14
C SER A 366 11.50 -10.39 27.34
N THR A 367 11.01 -9.16 27.08
CA THR A 367 10.80 -8.16 28.12
C THR A 367 9.50 -7.40 27.88
N LEU A 368 8.71 -7.26 28.95
CA LEU A 368 7.55 -6.36 29.01
C LEU A 368 7.94 -5.10 29.78
N TYR A 369 7.57 -3.94 29.23
CA TYR A 369 7.79 -2.63 29.83
C TYR A 369 6.46 -2.02 30.24
N HIS A 370 6.36 -1.57 31.49
CA HIS A 370 5.34 -0.60 31.91
C HIS A 370 5.99 0.78 31.93
N VAL A 371 5.49 1.69 31.11
CA VAL A 371 6.05 3.03 30.93
C VAL A 371 5.26 4.03 31.76
N ASN A 372 5.94 4.87 32.54
CA ASN A 372 5.29 5.96 33.26
C ASN A 372 4.87 7.08 32.27
N PRO A 373 3.58 7.44 32.18
CA PRO A 373 3.10 8.47 31.25
C PRO A 373 3.69 9.88 31.48
N TYR A 374 4.22 10.13 32.67
CA TYR A 374 4.69 11.45 33.07
C TYR A 374 6.21 11.61 33.01
N SER A 375 6.95 10.58 33.43
CA SER A 375 8.41 10.61 33.50
C SER A 375 9.10 9.81 32.40
N GLY A 376 8.41 8.90 31.72
CA GLY A 376 9.02 7.95 30.78
C GLY A 376 9.79 6.81 31.44
N GLU A 377 9.88 6.78 32.78
CA GLU A 377 10.51 5.70 33.53
C GLU A 377 9.83 4.36 33.25
N THR A 378 10.62 3.30 33.10
CA THR A 378 10.15 1.96 32.79
C THR A 378 10.25 1.02 33.99
N ASN A 379 9.25 0.16 34.15
CA ASN A 379 9.37 -1.06 34.93
C ASN A 379 9.44 -2.25 33.98
N GLU A 380 10.48 -3.05 34.14
CA GLU A 380 10.74 -4.23 33.30
C GLU A 380 10.23 -5.51 33.98
N TYR A 381 9.73 -6.42 33.15
CA TYR A 381 9.27 -7.74 33.55
C TYR A 381 9.82 -8.77 32.58
N ASP A 382 10.46 -9.81 33.12
CA ASP A 382 11.08 -10.88 32.36
C ASP A 382 9.99 -11.80 31.80
N LEU A 383 10.03 -12.02 30.48
CA LEU A 383 9.13 -12.91 29.79
C LEU A 383 9.81 -14.20 29.33
N THR A 384 11.09 -14.40 29.60
CA THR A 384 11.89 -15.49 29.01
C THR A 384 11.65 -16.87 29.61
N ASN A 385 11.08 -16.96 30.81
CA ASN A 385 10.79 -18.25 31.43
C ASN A 385 9.75 -19.04 30.61
N GLU A 386 9.77 -20.36 30.78
CA GLU A 386 9.05 -21.29 29.92
C GLU A 386 9.41 -21.17 28.43
N GLY A 387 10.50 -20.49 28.04
CA GLY A 387 10.90 -20.29 26.64
C GLY A 387 10.16 -19.15 25.91
N GLY A 388 9.48 -18.31 26.68
CA GLY A 388 8.86 -17.09 26.17
C GLY A 388 7.41 -17.23 25.73
N PRO A 389 6.71 -16.09 25.59
CA PRO A 389 5.35 -16.02 25.06
C PRO A 389 5.20 -16.49 23.61
N GLY A 390 6.28 -16.67 22.85
CA GLY A 390 6.19 -16.83 21.40
C GLY A 390 5.64 -15.57 20.74
N ARG A 391 5.05 -15.70 19.55
CA ARG A 391 4.51 -14.53 18.84
C ARG A 391 3.28 -14.01 19.56
N ILE A 392 3.14 -12.70 19.66
CA ILE A 392 2.04 -12.10 20.43
C ILE A 392 1.08 -11.30 19.55
N LEU A 393 -0.22 -11.36 19.90
CA LEU A 393 -1.27 -10.48 19.37
C LEU A 393 -1.94 -9.78 20.55
N ALA A 394 -1.85 -8.45 20.58
CA ALA A 394 -2.64 -7.62 21.48
C ALA A 394 -4.05 -7.47 20.92
N TYR A 395 -5.08 -7.88 21.68
CA TYR A 395 -6.46 -7.87 21.16
C TYR A 395 -7.41 -7.00 21.99
N ARG A 396 -7.32 -7.00 23.33
CA ARG A 396 -8.17 -6.13 24.16
C ARG A 396 -7.67 -5.94 25.59
N GLY A 397 -7.68 -4.70 26.09
CA GLY A 397 -7.67 -4.39 27.52
C GLY A 397 -6.51 -4.93 28.35
N GLY A 398 -5.31 -5.07 27.77
CA GLY A 398 -4.15 -5.62 28.47
C GLY A 398 -4.09 -7.15 28.53
N TYR A 399 -4.84 -7.83 27.66
CA TYR A 399 -4.69 -9.26 27.41
C TYR A 399 -4.04 -9.49 26.05
N PHE A 400 -3.15 -10.47 26.05
CA PHE A 400 -2.32 -10.84 24.92
C PHE A 400 -2.52 -12.32 24.63
N LEU A 401 -2.70 -12.62 23.35
CA LEU A 401 -2.71 -13.98 22.87
C LEU A 401 -1.32 -14.32 22.34
N SER A 402 -0.76 -15.38 22.89
CA SER A 402 0.57 -15.89 22.59
C SER A 402 0.46 -17.14 21.74
N VAL A 403 1.20 -17.17 20.64
CA VAL A 403 1.26 -18.25 19.66
C VAL A 403 2.66 -18.84 19.71
N ARG A 404 2.78 -20.03 20.26
CA ARG A 404 4.07 -20.71 20.41
C ARG A 404 4.15 -21.95 19.54
N ASP A 405 5.14 -21.96 18.66
CA ASP A 405 5.55 -23.17 17.97
C ASP A 405 6.33 -24.04 18.97
N SER A 406 5.92 -25.28 19.20
CA SER A 406 6.75 -26.20 19.96
C SER A 406 7.83 -26.78 19.07
N SER A 407 9.10 -26.64 19.45
CA SER A 407 10.22 -27.31 18.79
C SER A 407 10.11 -28.84 18.84
N ASP A 408 9.30 -29.37 19.76
CA ASP A 408 9.04 -30.80 19.85
C ASP A 408 8.14 -31.22 18.69
N SER A 409 8.69 -32.06 17.81
CA SER A 409 7.97 -32.84 16.80
C SER A 409 7.08 -33.89 17.49
N VAL A 410 6.14 -33.47 18.34
CA VAL A 410 5.20 -34.38 18.99
C VAL A 410 4.18 -34.75 17.92
N VAL A 411 4.18 -35.97 17.43
CA VAL A 411 3.15 -36.44 16.49
C VAL A 411 1.82 -36.54 17.25
N ASP A 412 0.72 -36.00 16.70
CA ASP A 412 -0.60 -36.00 17.34
C ASP A 412 -1.14 -37.44 17.49
N PRO A 413 -1.46 -37.91 18.71
CA PRO A 413 -2.01 -39.25 18.94
C PRO A 413 -3.33 -39.52 18.19
N TYR A 414 -4.20 -38.52 18.04
CA TYR A 414 -5.44 -38.63 17.27
C TYR A 414 -5.18 -38.78 15.77
N MET A 415 -4.14 -38.11 15.26
CA MET A 415 -3.71 -38.25 13.87
C MET A 415 -3.01 -39.61 13.63
N MET A 416 -2.31 -40.14 14.64
CA MET A 416 -1.68 -41.47 14.56
C MET A 416 -2.70 -42.61 14.54
N GLU A 417 -3.86 -42.42 15.17
CA GLU A 417 -4.91 -43.44 15.25
C GLU A 417 -5.82 -43.45 14.00
N ASN A 418 -5.98 -42.32 13.32
CA ASN A 418 -6.96 -42.15 12.23
C ASN A 418 -6.37 -41.99 10.81
N PHE A 419 -5.05 -41.83 10.62
CA PHE A 419 -4.45 -41.57 9.29
C PHE A 419 -3.35 -42.58 8.90
N TRP A 420 -3.25 -42.89 7.60
CA TRP A 420 -2.62 -44.12 7.08
C TRP A 420 -1.14 -44.04 6.67
N ASP A 421 -0.45 -42.91 6.86
CA ASP A 421 1.02 -42.85 6.65
C ASP A 421 1.74 -42.00 7.70
N ARG A 422 2.68 -42.65 8.40
CA ARG A 422 3.30 -42.20 9.65
C ARG A 422 4.58 -41.39 9.43
N THR A 423 5.04 -41.21 8.19
CA THR A 423 6.32 -40.56 7.85
C THR A 423 6.17 -39.15 7.27
N SER A 424 5.04 -38.79 6.66
CA SER A 424 4.81 -37.43 6.11
C SER A 424 4.34 -36.40 7.15
N ILE A 425 4.02 -36.85 8.37
CA ILE A 425 3.49 -36.02 9.47
C ILE A 425 4.63 -35.34 10.27
N GLN A 426 5.85 -35.87 10.22
CA GLN A 426 6.98 -35.36 11.01
C GLN A 426 7.56 -34.03 10.50
N ASP A 427 7.37 -33.70 9.21
CA ASP A 427 8.08 -32.58 8.57
C ASP A 427 7.24 -31.30 8.36
N ASN A 428 5.92 -31.31 8.63
CA ASN A 428 5.02 -30.23 8.17
C ASN A 428 4.21 -29.49 9.23
N GLY A 429 4.66 -29.54 10.49
CA GLY A 429 4.66 -28.32 11.27
C GLY A 429 4.47 -28.50 12.77
N TYR A 430 5.16 -27.62 13.46
CA TYR A 430 5.26 -27.58 14.90
C TYR A 430 3.86 -27.41 15.53
N PRO A 431 3.49 -28.23 16.53
CA PRO A 431 2.32 -27.96 17.38
C PRO A 431 2.33 -26.48 17.78
N THR A 432 1.28 -25.75 17.43
CA THR A 432 1.16 -24.35 17.87
C THR A 432 0.25 -24.32 19.10
N TYR A 433 0.77 -23.85 20.23
CA TYR A 433 0.02 -23.66 21.46
C TYR A 433 -0.43 -22.20 21.57
N LEU A 434 -1.64 -22.01 22.11
CA LEU A 434 -2.20 -20.71 22.41
C LEU A 434 -2.17 -20.46 23.91
N TYR A 435 -1.53 -19.37 24.33
CA TYR A 435 -1.53 -18.94 25.72
C TYR A 435 -2.25 -17.60 25.83
N ASN A 436 -3.24 -17.50 26.70
CA ASN A 436 -3.78 -16.21 27.08
C ASN A 436 -3.07 -15.74 28.35
N TRP A 437 -2.54 -14.53 28.31
CA TRP A 437 -1.80 -13.94 29.42
C TRP A 437 -2.10 -12.46 29.54
N SER A 438 -1.82 -11.91 30.72
CA SER A 438 -2.11 -10.51 31.01
C SER A 438 -0.84 -9.71 31.27
N VAL A 439 -0.79 -8.54 30.64
CA VAL A 439 0.22 -7.51 30.94
C VAL A 439 -0.17 -6.67 32.16
N LEU A 440 -1.41 -6.79 32.66
CA LEU A 440 -1.92 -6.04 33.81
C LEU A 440 -1.45 -6.57 35.16
N SER A 441 -1.00 -7.83 35.20
CA SER A 441 -0.44 -8.42 36.42
C SER A 441 0.85 -7.71 36.84
N THR A 442 1.10 -7.64 38.15
CA THR A 442 2.39 -7.21 38.70
C THR A 442 3.40 -8.35 38.80
N ALA A 443 3.05 -9.55 38.34
CA ALA A 443 3.93 -10.72 38.31
C ALA A 443 5.24 -10.42 37.58
N ARG A 444 6.35 -10.95 38.11
CA ARG A 444 7.69 -10.66 37.58
C ARG A 444 8.07 -11.53 36.39
N ASN A 445 7.42 -12.69 36.23
CA ASN A 445 7.75 -13.71 35.23
C ASN A 445 6.52 -14.02 34.35
N PHE A 446 6.72 -14.63 33.18
CA PHE A 446 5.66 -14.99 32.23
C PHE A 446 4.70 -16.05 32.75
N GLU A 447 5.20 -17.13 33.37
CA GLU A 447 4.36 -18.21 33.94
C GLU A 447 3.22 -17.68 34.84
N ASP A 448 3.53 -16.76 35.74
CA ASP A 448 2.57 -16.16 36.68
C ASP A 448 1.60 -15.16 36.00
N ARG A 449 1.83 -14.83 34.72
CA ARG A 449 0.96 -13.98 33.91
C ARG A 449 -0.03 -14.79 33.07
N LEU A 450 0.14 -16.10 32.98
CA LEU A 450 -0.76 -17.01 32.27
C LEU A 450 -2.14 -16.98 32.95
N THR A 451 -3.14 -16.48 32.22
CA THR A 451 -4.53 -16.41 32.71
C THR A 451 -5.25 -17.74 32.46
N SER A 452 -4.90 -18.41 31.37
CA SER A 452 -5.34 -19.78 31.08
C SER A 452 -4.32 -20.48 30.20
N ASN A 453 -3.98 -21.72 30.54
CA ASN A 453 -3.23 -22.61 29.67
C ASN A 453 -4.19 -23.22 28.67
N ILE A 454 -4.01 -22.94 27.38
CA ILE A 454 -4.77 -23.64 26.35
C ILE A 454 -3.83 -24.52 25.56
N SER A 455 -3.89 -25.80 25.88
CA SER A 455 -3.22 -26.85 25.12
C SER A 455 -4.05 -27.29 23.91
N TYR A 456 -4.72 -26.36 23.21
CA TYR A 456 -5.28 -26.71 21.90
C TYR A 456 -4.21 -26.54 20.86
N ARG A 457 -3.87 -27.66 20.24
CA ARG A 457 -2.86 -27.73 19.20
C ARG A 457 -3.49 -27.28 17.88
N LEU A 458 -3.11 -26.08 17.42
CA LEU A 458 -3.43 -25.71 16.04
C LEU A 458 -2.51 -26.53 15.12
N CYS A 459 -3.10 -27.45 14.35
CA CYS A 459 -2.37 -28.16 13.31
C CYS A 459 -2.10 -27.21 12.14
N PRO A 460 -0.85 -27.09 11.67
CA PRO A 460 -0.51 -26.24 10.53
C PRO A 460 -1.32 -26.64 9.29
N SER A 461 -1.66 -25.64 8.47
CA SER A 461 -2.42 -25.89 7.24
C SER A 461 -1.70 -26.88 6.33
N PHE A 462 -2.39 -27.94 5.92
CA PHE A 462 -1.89 -29.04 5.10
C PHE A 462 -1.55 -28.66 3.64
N ARG A 463 -1.24 -27.38 3.34
CA ARG A 463 -0.70 -26.99 2.03
C ARG A 463 0.76 -27.45 1.82
N GLY A 464 1.41 -27.94 2.88
CA GLY A 464 2.84 -28.25 2.86
C GLY A 464 3.27 -29.58 2.25
N SER A 465 2.36 -30.52 1.97
CA SER A 465 2.77 -31.83 1.42
C SER A 465 2.98 -31.84 -0.10
N ALA A 466 2.46 -30.84 -0.83
CA ALA A 466 2.70 -30.72 -2.28
C ALA A 466 3.93 -29.87 -2.62
N TYR A 467 4.38 -28.97 -1.73
CA TYR A 467 5.55 -28.10 -1.91
C TYR A 467 6.29 -27.89 -0.58
N PRO A 468 7.30 -28.72 -0.25
CA PRO A 468 8.04 -28.69 1.02
C PRO A 468 8.78 -27.37 1.30
N GLU A 469 9.03 -26.55 0.26
CA GLU A 469 9.75 -25.28 0.39
C GLU A 469 8.80 -24.10 0.64
N ALA A 470 7.53 -24.19 0.21
CA ALA A 470 6.50 -23.19 0.48
C ALA A 470 5.87 -23.35 1.88
N SER A 471 5.95 -24.55 2.49
CA SER A 471 5.40 -24.83 3.82
C SER A 471 6.17 -24.14 4.95
N LYS A 472 7.48 -23.94 4.78
CA LYS A 472 8.36 -23.29 5.77
C LYS A 472 8.03 -21.80 5.98
N TRP A 473 7.38 -21.17 5.00
CA TRP A 473 7.01 -19.75 5.01
C TRP A 473 5.50 -19.51 5.00
N ASN A 474 4.70 -20.57 5.09
CA ASN A 474 3.25 -20.46 5.00
C ASN A 474 2.69 -19.85 6.30
N TRP A 475 2.60 -18.52 6.35
CA TRP A 475 1.89 -17.74 7.39
C TRP A 475 0.37 -18.02 7.45
N TYR A 476 -0.12 -19.03 6.74
CA TYR A 476 -1.52 -19.39 6.64
C TYR A 476 -1.91 -20.31 7.79
N GLY A 477 -2.65 -19.78 8.77
CA GLY A 477 -3.41 -20.57 9.75
C GLY A 477 -2.92 -20.59 11.20
N ARG A 478 -2.17 -19.59 11.67
CA ARG A 478 -1.70 -19.58 13.07
C ARG A 478 -2.61 -18.82 14.05
N LEU A 479 -3.24 -17.75 13.57
CA LEU A 479 -4.46 -17.19 14.14
C LEU A 479 -5.42 -17.14 12.97
N GLY A 480 -6.60 -17.70 13.12
CA GLY A 480 -7.60 -17.73 12.06
C GLY A 480 -8.11 -16.32 11.74
N THR A 481 -9.29 -16.23 11.13
CA THR A 481 -9.95 -14.93 11.04
C THR A 481 -10.59 -14.62 12.38
N ALA A 482 -10.29 -13.46 12.95
CA ALA A 482 -10.74 -13.07 14.29
C ALA A 482 -11.77 -11.96 14.20
N ASP A 483 -12.81 -12.08 15.01
CA ASP A 483 -13.67 -10.97 15.40
C ASP A 483 -13.31 -10.61 16.84
N LEU A 484 -12.77 -9.40 16.99
CA LEU A 484 -12.24 -8.89 18.25
C LEU A 484 -13.35 -8.43 19.21
N ASP A 485 -14.53 -8.11 18.69
CA ASP A 485 -15.67 -7.67 19.49
C ASP A 485 -16.34 -8.85 20.18
N THR A 486 -16.49 -9.96 19.45
CA THR A 486 -16.94 -11.22 20.04
C THR A 486 -15.84 -11.95 20.79
N GLY A 487 -14.57 -11.64 20.48
CA GLY A 487 -13.41 -12.25 21.09
C GLY A 487 -13.28 -13.71 20.69
N ILE A 488 -13.53 -14.03 19.42
CA ILE A 488 -13.46 -15.39 18.87
C ILE A 488 -12.63 -15.35 17.59
N THR A 489 -11.84 -16.39 17.34
CA THR A 489 -11.18 -16.64 16.06
C THR A 489 -11.66 -17.94 15.44
N VAL A 490 -11.91 -17.92 14.13
CA VAL A 490 -12.24 -19.10 13.34
C VAL A 490 -11.03 -19.51 12.51
N VAL A 491 -10.48 -20.67 12.84
CA VAL A 491 -9.35 -21.26 12.14
C VAL A 491 -9.86 -22.26 11.11
N THR A 492 -9.63 -21.98 9.83
CA THR A 492 -9.99 -22.88 8.73
C THR A 492 -8.80 -23.72 8.30
N ARG A 493 -9.03 -25.01 8.02
CA ARG A 493 -8.03 -25.90 7.42
C ARG A 493 -8.62 -26.77 6.32
N ARG A 494 -7.73 -27.35 5.52
CA ARG A 494 -8.01 -28.42 4.56
C ARG A 494 -7.42 -29.71 5.10
N PHE A 495 -8.06 -30.82 4.80
CA PHE A 495 -7.46 -32.14 5.01
C PHE A 495 -7.62 -32.99 3.75
N PHE A 496 -6.71 -33.94 3.60
CA PHE A 496 -6.76 -35.01 2.63
C PHE A 496 -6.67 -36.31 3.42
N ASP A 497 -7.75 -37.09 3.44
CA ASP A 497 -7.81 -38.38 4.14
C ASP A 497 -8.30 -39.46 3.19
N ASN A 498 -7.54 -40.54 2.98
CA ASN A 498 -7.93 -41.67 2.13
C ASN A 498 -8.57 -41.29 0.76
N ALA A 499 -7.97 -40.32 0.06
CA ALA A 499 -8.48 -39.76 -1.21
C ALA A 499 -9.82 -38.99 -1.11
N VAL A 500 -10.29 -38.72 0.10
CA VAL A 500 -11.36 -37.76 0.40
C VAL A 500 -10.73 -36.41 0.68
N TRP A 501 -11.15 -35.42 -0.08
CA TRP A 501 -10.75 -34.02 0.07
C TRP A 501 -11.84 -33.28 0.84
N GLY A 502 -11.48 -32.52 1.87
CA GLY A 502 -12.46 -31.82 2.72
C GLY A 502 -11.87 -30.70 3.57
N GLY A 503 -12.74 -29.98 4.28
CA GLY A 503 -12.42 -28.81 5.08
C GLY A 503 -12.77 -28.98 6.55
N GLN A 504 -12.06 -28.27 7.44
CA GLN A 504 -12.50 -28.10 8.82
C GLN A 504 -12.44 -26.61 9.19
N ALA A 505 -13.37 -26.15 10.04
CA ALA A 505 -13.26 -24.90 10.76
C ALA A 505 -13.31 -25.17 12.27
N VAL A 506 -12.56 -24.40 13.04
CA VAL A 506 -12.49 -24.48 14.50
C VAL A 506 -12.70 -23.09 15.08
N GLY A 507 -13.72 -22.93 15.93
CA GLY A 507 -13.95 -21.71 16.68
C GLY A 507 -13.19 -21.73 18.00
N VAL A 508 -12.40 -20.69 18.27
CA VAL A 508 -11.58 -20.58 19.48
C VAL A 508 -11.87 -19.24 20.15
N SER A 509 -12.23 -19.26 21.44
CA SER A 509 -12.36 -18.06 22.24
C SER A 509 -11.01 -17.37 22.39
N LEU A 510 -10.85 -16.12 21.95
CA LEU A 510 -9.64 -15.31 22.19
C LEU A 510 -9.49 -14.90 23.67
N THR A 511 -10.59 -14.94 24.44
CA THR A 511 -10.59 -14.57 25.86
C THR A 511 -10.16 -15.71 26.77
N THR A 512 -10.54 -16.95 26.44
CA THR A 512 -10.23 -18.13 27.27
C THR A 512 -9.31 -19.12 26.56
N GLY A 513 -9.02 -18.90 25.27
CA GLY A 513 -8.40 -19.81 24.31
C GLY A 513 -9.12 -21.14 24.11
N GLN A 514 -10.27 -21.38 24.74
CA GLN A 514 -10.97 -22.65 24.63
C GLN A 514 -11.52 -22.84 23.21
N VAL A 515 -11.43 -24.08 22.70
CA VAL A 515 -12.19 -24.48 21.52
C VAL A 515 -13.67 -24.47 21.88
N LEU A 516 -14.43 -23.68 21.14
CA LEU A 516 -15.87 -23.57 21.26
C LEU A 516 -16.57 -24.66 20.45
N TRP A 517 -16.06 -24.92 19.25
CA TRP A 517 -16.62 -25.90 18.32
C TRP A 517 -15.61 -26.32 17.25
N GLU A 518 -15.84 -27.48 16.68
CA GLU A 518 -15.16 -27.98 15.48
C GLU A 518 -16.23 -28.39 14.45
N ARG A 519 -16.02 -28.03 13.18
CA ARG A 519 -16.93 -28.38 12.09
C ARG A 519 -16.18 -28.88 10.88
N TYR A 520 -16.65 -29.98 10.31
CA TYR A 520 -16.12 -30.58 9.09
C TYR A 520 -17.02 -30.26 7.89
N PHE A 521 -16.40 -30.11 6.73
CA PHE A 521 -17.02 -29.79 5.46
C PHE A 521 -16.55 -30.78 4.39
N GLU A 522 -17.45 -31.15 3.49
CA GLU A 522 -17.14 -31.99 2.33
C GLU A 522 -16.28 -31.24 1.30
N ASN A 523 -16.43 -29.91 1.24
CA ASN A 523 -15.60 -29.01 0.44
C ASN A 523 -14.48 -28.42 1.30
N ALA A 524 -13.31 -28.10 0.72
CA ALA A 524 -12.25 -27.45 1.50
C ALA A 524 -12.19 -25.92 1.30
N PRO A 525 -11.97 -25.15 2.39
CA PRO A 525 -11.80 -23.70 2.34
C PRO A 525 -10.75 -23.26 1.31
N TYR A 526 -11.05 -22.25 0.49
CA TYR A 526 -10.18 -21.73 -0.57
C TYR A 526 -8.88 -21.15 -0.01
N SER A 527 -8.98 -20.37 1.06
CA SER A 527 -7.81 -19.88 1.78
C SER A 527 -8.24 -19.38 3.16
N PRO A 528 -7.41 -19.57 4.20
CA PRO A 528 -7.62 -18.84 5.44
C PRO A 528 -7.64 -17.31 5.26
N ARG A 529 -7.04 -16.77 4.18
CA ARG A 529 -7.06 -15.32 3.85
C ARG A 529 -8.36 -14.84 3.22
N THR A 530 -9.20 -15.74 2.73
CA THR A 530 -10.50 -15.41 2.14
C THR A 530 -11.63 -15.60 3.15
N THR A 531 -11.28 -15.81 4.42
CA THR A 531 -12.24 -15.80 5.52
C THR A 531 -12.31 -14.39 6.09
N VAL A 532 -13.52 -13.88 6.32
CA VAL A 532 -13.76 -12.61 7.01
C VAL A 532 -14.65 -12.85 8.22
N ALA A 533 -14.46 -12.12 9.29
CA ALA A 533 -15.21 -12.28 10.53
C ALA A 533 -15.61 -10.91 11.07
N ASP A 534 -16.89 -10.73 11.35
CA ASP A 534 -17.45 -9.52 11.94
C ASP A 534 -18.82 -9.82 12.55
N GLU A 535 -19.23 -9.05 13.57
CA GLU A 535 -20.51 -9.17 14.28
C GLU A 535 -20.89 -10.62 14.68
N GLY A 536 -19.90 -11.45 15.03
CA GLY A 536 -20.09 -12.86 15.40
C GLY A 536 -20.35 -13.80 14.24
N VAL A 537 -20.07 -13.39 13.01
CA VAL A 537 -20.22 -14.20 11.80
C VAL A 537 -18.88 -14.36 11.10
N ALA A 538 -18.47 -15.60 10.84
CA ALA A 538 -17.31 -15.92 10.00
C ALA A 538 -17.77 -16.39 8.62
N VAL A 539 -17.42 -15.66 7.57
CA VAL A 539 -17.72 -16.01 6.18
C VAL A 539 -16.52 -16.69 5.55
N ILE A 540 -16.69 -17.92 5.09
CA ILE A 540 -15.64 -18.77 4.52
C ILE A 540 -15.93 -19.02 3.04
N CYS A 541 -14.95 -18.73 2.18
CA CYS A 541 -14.96 -19.14 0.77
C CYS A 541 -14.31 -20.52 0.61
N PHE A 542 -14.91 -21.41 -0.19
CA PHE A 542 -14.47 -22.77 -0.48
C PHE A 542 -14.01 -22.92 -1.95
N ASN A 543 -13.21 -23.95 -2.29
CA ASN A 543 -12.64 -24.04 -3.65
C ASN A 543 -13.65 -24.20 -4.78
N GLN A 544 -14.83 -24.76 -4.50
CA GLN A 544 -15.84 -24.97 -5.53
C GLN A 544 -16.75 -23.74 -5.75
N GLY A 545 -16.32 -22.56 -5.28
CA GLY A 545 -17.06 -21.30 -5.44
C GLY A 545 -18.17 -21.10 -4.42
N GLU A 546 -18.30 -22.00 -3.44
CA GLU A 546 -19.25 -21.87 -2.34
C GLU A 546 -18.75 -20.86 -1.31
N VAL A 547 -19.66 -20.05 -0.78
CA VAL A 547 -19.40 -19.12 0.33
C VAL A 547 -20.41 -19.44 1.43
N LEU A 548 -19.92 -19.60 2.65
CA LEU A 548 -20.72 -20.04 3.79
C LEU A 548 -20.48 -19.12 4.99
N GLY A 549 -21.56 -18.65 5.61
CA GLY A 549 -21.51 -17.94 6.89
C GLY A 549 -21.64 -18.90 8.06
N LEU A 550 -20.77 -18.76 9.06
CA LEU A 550 -20.82 -19.48 10.32
C LEU A 550 -21.09 -18.53 11.48
N ASP A 551 -21.99 -18.93 12.38
CA ASP A 551 -22.07 -18.34 13.72
C ASP A 551 -20.76 -18.65 14.47
N MET A 552 -20.07 -17.62 14.95
CA MET A 552 -18.76 -17.79 15.59
C MET A 552 -18.86 -18.40 16.99
N TYR A 553 -20.00 -18.32 17.67
CA TYR A 553 -20.21 -18.89 19.00
C TYR A 553 -20.53 -20.38 18.95
N THR A 554 -21.35 -20.81 18.00
CA THR A 554 -21.84 -22.20 17.91
C THR A 554 -21.23 -23.00 16.78
N GLY A 555 -20.70 -22.30 15.77
CA GLY A 555 -20.22 -22.90 14.54
C GLY A 555 -21.33 -23.23 13.55
N ASP A 556 -22.59 -22.82 13.79
CA ASP A 556 -23.75 -23.15 12.94
C ASP A 556 -23.75 -22.43 11.58
N ILE A 557 -24.34 -23.07 10.56
CA ILE A 557 -24.45 -22.47 9.22
C ILE A 557 -25.58 -21.44 9.31
N LEU A 558 -25.33 -20.22 8.83
CA LEU A 558 -26.31 -19.13 8.78
C LEU A 558 -27.08 -19.08 7.46
#